data_AF-A0A928XQP2-F1
#
_entry.id   AF-A0A928XQP2-F1
#
_cell.length_a   1.000
_cell.length_b   1.000
_cell.length_c   1.000
_cell.angle_alpha   90.00
_cell.angle_beta   90.00
_cell.angle_gamma   90.00
#
_symmetry.space_group_name_H-M   'P 1'
#
loop_
_entity.id
_entity.type
_entity.pdbx_description
1 polymer ?
#
loop_
_entity_poly.entity_id
_entity_poly.type
_entity_poly.pdbx_seq_one_letter_code
_entity_poly.pdbx_strand_id
1 'polypeptide(L)'
;MSDVERLKRLLLSLADTGLRVGWLSEQLEVGPVARSARLLDELCDASERSDPEAREALLAVSLYFVSRAPAELIERLREEAQSRHLLGLSRLLRRGPPPVLVDRPATELPVPDYGAGRELTLGERRSLARRPNRRSFDKLLSDPHPLVIRLLLQNPKMVEDDVVRLVARRPARAEVIAEVAQSLRWLSRSRVRLAIVLNPGSPPEIAMPLLPVCKRTELKEVVRATESSMVLRATALELLERRPPIKGVDRADAVLQ
;
A
#
# COMPACT_ATOMS: atom_id res chain seq x y z
N MET A 1 -13.36 29.24 0.23
CA MET A 1 -12.66 28.01 -0.18
C MET A 1 -12.31 27.26 1.08
N SER A 2 -12.84 26.05 1.28
CA SER A 2 -12.50 25.22 2.46
C SER A 2 -11.03 24.83 2.44
N ASP A 3 -10.48 24.47 3.60
CA ASP A 3 -9.08 24.07 3.68
C ASP A 3 -8.81 22.78 2.88
N VAL A 4 -9.78 21.85 2.79
CA VAL A 4 -9.66 20.65 1.95
C VAL A 4 -9.58 20.97 0.46
N GLU A 5 -10.33 21.97 -0.04
CA GLU A 5 -10.23 22.41 -1.43
C GLU A 5 -8.87 23.04 -1.74
N ARG A 6 -8.30 23.76 -0.77
CA ARG A 6 -6.94 24.28 -0.87
C ARG A 6 -5.93 23.13 -0.93
N LEU A 7 -6.06 22.14 -0.06
CA LEU A 7 -5.18 20.96 -0.02
C LEU A 7 -5.23 20.19 -1.35
N LYS A 8 -6.43 19.89 -1.86
CA LYS A 8 -6.61 19.24 -3.18
C LYS A 8 -5.89 20.02 -4.27
N ARG A 9 -6.17 21.33 -4.39
CA ARG A 9 -5.55 22.17 -5.41
C ARG A 9 -4.02 22.17 -5.33
N LEU A 10 -3.46 22.28 -4.12
CA LEU A 10 -2.01 22.28 -3.93
C LEU A 10 -1.41 20.93 -4.34
N LEU A 11 -1.95 19.82 -3.86
CA LEU A 11 -1.45 18.48 -4.20
C LEU A 11 -1.56 18.22 -5.71
N LEU A 12 -2.69 18.55 -6.31
CA LEU A 12 -2.92 18.32 -7.75
C LEU A 12 -2.11 19.25 -8.65
N SER A 13 -1.66 20.41 -8.13
CA SER A 13 -0.73 21.29 -8.86
C SER A 13 0.71 20.75 -8.95
N LEU A 14 1.07 19.80 -8.08
CA LEU A 14 2.39 19.17 -8.10
C LEU A 14 2.40 18.05 -9.15
N ALA A 15 3.37 18.11 -10.06
CA ALA A 15 3.43 17.27 -11.26
C ALA A 15 3.73 15.78 -10.96
N ASP A 16 4.57 15.49 -9.96
CA ASP A 16 4.97 14.13 -9.63
C ASP A 16 4.48 13.67 -8.25
N THR A 17 4.21 12.38 -8.14
CA THR A 17 3.75 11.74 -6.90
C THR A 17 4.78 11.87 -5.77
N GLY A 18 6.08 11.80 -6.08
CA GLY A 18 7.15 12.01 -5.12
C GLY A 18 7.14 13.42 -4.53
N LEU A 19 6.86 14.45 -5.34
CA LEU A 19 6.70 15.83 -4.87
C LEU A 19 5.48 15.97 -3.96
N ARG A 20 4.34 15.37 -4.33
CA ARG A 20 3.12 15.37 -3.50
C ARG A 20 3.38 14.75 -2.13
N VAL A 21 4.02 13.58 -2.09
CA VAL A 21 4.36 12.87 -0.86
C VAL A 21 5.40 13.63 -0.04
N GLY A 22 6.40 14.22 -0.68
CA GLY A 22 7.42 15.05 -0.02
C GLY A 22 6.83 16.29 0.64
N TRP A 23 5.93 16.99 -0.06
CA TRP A 23 5.22 18.13 0.49
C TRP A 23 4.31 17.74 1.67
N LEU A 24 3.59 16.61 1.55
CA LEU A 24 2.76 16.10 2.66
C LEU A 24 3.57 15.80 3.92
N SER A 25 4.76 15.21 3.77
CA SER A 25 5.67 14.93 4.89
C SER A 25 6.02 16.22 5.64
N GLU A 26 6.45 17.26 4.92
CA GLU A 26 6.79 18.55 5.54
C GLU A 26 5.58 19.19 6.25
N GLN A 27 4.40 19.16 5.63
CA GLN A 27 3.21 19.79 6.20
C GLN A 27 2.63 19.04 7.41
N LEU A 28 2.58 17.72 7.34
CA LEU A 28 1.95 16.91 8.38
C LEU A 28 2.84 16.71 9.60
N GLU A 29 4.16 16.76 9.44
CA GLU A 29 5.12 16.60 10.54
C GLU A 29 5.33 17.88 11.35
N VAL A 30 5.28 19.05 10.68
CA VAL A 30 5.45 20.36 11.35
C VAL A 30 4.11 20.95 11.82
N GLY A 31 3.00 20.59 11.16
CA GLY A 31 1.69 21.17 11.43
C GLY A 31 1.02 20.70 12.74
N PRO A 32 0.04 21.45 13.28
CA PRO A 32 -0.76 21.01 14.41
C PRO A 32 -1.58 19.75 14.07
N VAL A 33 -1.43 18.68 14.85
CA VAL A 33 -2.10 17.37 14.64
C VAL A 33 -3.61 17.53 14.52
N ALA A 34 -4.24 18.34 15.38
CA ALA A 34 -5.67 18.61 15.33
C ALA A 34 -6.16 19.22 14.01
N ARG A 35 -5.31 20.01 13.34
CA ARG A 35 -5.63 20.56 12.02
C ARG A 35 -5.42 19.49 10.95
N SER A 36 -4.27 18.82 10.96
CA SER A 36 -3.95 17.73 10.03
C SER A 36 -5.01 16.63 10.04
N ALA A 37 -5.44 16.20 11.23
CA ALA A 37 -6.45 15.16 11.39
C ALA A 37 -7.78 15.54 10.73
N ARG A 38 -8.28 16.76 10.98
CA ARG A 38 -9.51 17.27 10.36
C ARG A 38 -9.42 17.36 8.84
N LEU A 39 -8.29 17.86 8.33
CA LEU A 39 -8.09 17.97 6.88
C LEU A 39 -8.06 16.61 6.18
N LEU A 40 -7.40 15.64 6.80
CA LEU A 40 -7.34 14.27 6.27
C LEU A 40 -8.71 13.58 6.34
N ASP A 41 -9.47 13.82 7.40
CA ASP A 41 -10.83 13.30 7.54
C ASP A 41 -11.79 13.87 6.48
N GLU A 42 -11.79 15.20 6.30
CA GLU A 42 -12.56 15.87 5.25
C GLU A 42 -12.19 15.35 3.85
N LEU A 43 -10.91 15.08 3.60
CA LEU A 43 -10.45 14.50 2.35
C LEU A 43 -10.93 13.06 2.15
N CYS A 44 -10.91 12.24 3.21
CA CYS A 44 -11.46 10.88 3.19
C CYS A 44 -12.96 10.92 2.85
N ASP A 45 -13.73 11.77 3.54
CA ASP A 45 -15.16 11.92 3.34
C ASP A 45 -15.52 12.41 1.92
N ALA A 46 -14.73 13.33 1.35
CA ALA A 46 -14.89 13.78 -0.02
C ALA A 46 -14.62 12.64 -1.02
N SER A 47 -13.57 11.85 -0.79
CA SER A 47 -13.24 10.68 -1.63
C SER A 47 -14.31 9.59 -1.55
N GLU A 48 -14.85 9.32 -0.35
CA GLU A 48 -15.95 8.37 -0.13
C GLU A 48 -17.21 8.79 -0.92
N ARG A 49 -17.47 10.10 -1.03
CA ARG A 49 -18.52 10.70 -1.87
C ARG A 49 -18.23 10.67 -3.38
N SER A 50 -17.18 9.95 -3.81
CA SER A 50 -16.77 9.80 -5.21
C SER A 50 -16.30 11.09 -5.90
N ASP A 51 -15.75 12.05 -5.14
CA ASP A 51 -15.02 13.19 -5.71
C ASP A 51 -13.70 12.67 -6.35
N PRO A 52 -13.51 12.84 -7.68
CA PRO A 52 -12.31 12.37 -8.39
C PRO A 52 -11.03 13.06 -7.90
N GLU A 53 -11.09 14.37 -7.65
CA GLU A 53 -9.94 15.15 -7.21
C GLU A 53 -9.54 14.76 -5.79
N ALA A 54 -10.54 14.55 -4.91
CA ALA A 54 -10.30 14.06 -3.57
C ALA A 54 -9.67 12.67 -3.58
N ARG A 55 -10.12 11.79 -4.48
CA ARG A 55 -9.54 10.45 -4.63
C ARG A 55 -8.08 10.48 -5.10
N GLU A 56 -7.75 11.37 -6.04
CA GLU A 56 -6.38 11.54 -6.50
C GLU A 56 -5.48 12.15 -5.42
N ALA A 57 -5.97 13.15 -4.68
CA ALA A 57 -5.25 13.72 -3.53
C ALA A 57 -5.07 12.69 -2.41
N LEU A 58 -6.09 11.87 -2.11
CA LEU A 58 -6.04 10.80 -1.13
C LEU A 58 -5.04 9.71 -1.51
N LEU A 59 -4.76 9.51 -2.80
CA LEU A 59 -3.66 8.64 -3.23
C LEU A 59 -2.32 9.13 -2.68
N ALA A 60 -1.99 10.41 -2.82
CA ALA A 60 -0.74 10.94 -2.27
C ALA A 60 -0.65 10.75 -0.74
N VAL A 61 -1.76 10.97 -0.03
CA VAL A 61 -1.86 10.74 1.43
C VAL A 61 -1.63 9.26 1.78
N SER A 62 -2.26 8.35 1.05
CA SER A 62 -2.10 6.91 1.27
C SER A 62 -0.65 6.46 1.05
N LEU A 63 -0.02 6.97 -0.01
CA LEU A 63 1.39 6.68 -0.32
C LEU A 63 2.32 7.26 0.76
N TYR A 64 2.03 8.45 1.28
CA TYR A 64 2.77 9.04 2.41
C TYR A 64 2.70 8.13 3.65
N PHE A 65 1.50 7.69 4.05
CA PHE A 65 1.33 6.84 5.22
C PHE A 65 2.04 5.50 5.12
N VAL A 66 2.11 4.93 3.91
CA VAL A 66 2.75 3.64 3.69
C VAL A 66 4.28 3.74 3.60
N SER A 67 4.82 4.82 3.04
CA SER A 67 6.26 4.90 2.71
C SER A 67 7.07 5.85 3.58
N ARG A 68 6.48 6.90 4.17
CA ARG A 68 7.26 7.96 4.85
C ARG A 68 6.75 8.38 6.21
N ALA A 69 5.49 8.14 6.56
CA ALA A 69 4.92 8.64 7.80
C ALA A 69 5.61 8.04 9.05
N PRO A 70 6.09 8.88 9.99
CA PRO A 70 6.63 8.41 11.25
C PRO A 70 5.57 7.71 12.12
N ALA A 71 5.96 6.66 12.85
CA ALA A 71 5.06 5.93 13.74
C ALA A 71 4.42 6.85 14.80
N GLU A 72 5.22 7.72 15.45
CA GLU A 72 4.71 8.74 16.38
C GLU A 72 3.60 9.63 15.78
N LEU A 73 3.74 10.05 14.53
CA LEU A 73 2.73 10.90 13.89
C LEU A 73 1.44 10.12 13.65
N ILE A 74 1.55 8.88 13.18
CA ILE A 74 0.39 8.01 12.95
C ILE A 74 -0.37 7.80 14.26
N GLU A 75 0.32 7.55 15.37
CA GLU A 75 -0.32 7.36 16.68
C GLU A 75 -1.03 8.63 17.16
N ARG A 76 -0.37 9.78 17.07
CA ARG A 76 -1.00 11.07 17.42
C ARG A 76 -2.24 11.36 16.57
N LEU A 77 -2.20 11.05 15.27
CA LEU A 77 -3.35 11.20 14.37
C LEU A 77 -4.49 10.23 14.72
N ARG A 78 -4.19 9.00 15.13
CA ARG A 78 -5.19 8.02 15.60
C ARG A 78 -5.88 8.49 16.87
N GLU A 79 -5.12 8.96 17.85
CA GLU A 79 -5.65 9.49 19.12
C GLU A 79 -6.56 10.69 18.87
N GLU A 80 -6.12 11.61 18.01
CA GLU A 80 -6.91 12.79 17.63
C GLU A 80 -8.19 12.39 16.86
N ALA A 81 -8.09 11.41 15.96
CA ALA A 81 -9.25 10.91 15.22
C ALA A 81 -10.28 10.25 16.13
N GLN A 82 -9.82 9.48 17.12
CA GLN A 82 -10.68 8.84 18.11
C GLN A 82 -11.36 9.88 19.02
N SER A 83 -10.61 10.85 19.55
CA SER A 83 -11.12 11.85 20.49
C SER A 83 -12.17 12.77 19.86
N ARG A 84 -12.07 13.03 18.56
CA ARG A 84 -12.99 13.91 17.81
C ARG A 84 -13.98 13.17 16.92
N HIS A 85 -14.00 11.85 16.96
CA HIS A 85 -14.85 11.01 16.10
C HIS A 85 -14.66 11.26 14.59
N LEU A 86 -13.41 11.46 14.15
CA LEU A 86 -13.04 11.62 12.74
C LEU A 86 -13.02 10.25 12.06
N LEU A 87 -14.18 9.84 11.53
CA LEU A 87 -14.43 8.46 11.11
C LEU A 87 -13.66 8.08 9.83
N GLY A 88 -13.52 8.99 8.87
CA GLY A 88 -12.79 8.78 7.62
C GLY A 88 -11.31 8.51 7.89
N LEU A 89 -10.70 9.35 8.73
CA LEU A 89 -9.33 9.16 9.18
C LEU A 89 -9.16 7.88 10.02
N SER A 90 -10.14 7.58 10.89
CA SER A 90 -10.13 6.35 11.69
C SER A 90 -10.15 5.07 10.84
N ARG A 91 -10.82 5.09 9.68
CA ARG A 91 -10.76 3.99 8.70
C ARG A 91 -9.41 3.92 8.01
N LEU A 92 -8.87 5.05 7.56
CA LEU A 92 -7.59 5.14 6.87
C LEU A 92 -6.42 4.60 7.72
N LEU A 93 -6.39 4.95 9.00
CA LEU A 93 -5.31 4.60 9.92
C LEU A 93 -5.67 3.47 10.88
N ARG A 94 -6.72 2.68 10.59
CA ARG A 94 -7.18 1.62 11.49
C ARG A 94 -6.05 0.65 11.85
N ARG A 95 -5.93 0.30 13.13
CA ARG A 95 -5.01 -0.75 13.58
C ARG A 95 -5.57 -2.12 13.18
N GLY A 96 -4.70 -3.00 12.68
CA GLY A 96 -5.02 -4.42 12.49
C GLY A 96 -4.11 -5.28 13.35
N PRO A 97 -4.51 -6.51 13.69
CA PRO A 97 -3.59 -7.47 14.29
C PRO A 97 -2.46 -7.76 13.31
N PRO A 98 -1.21 -7.96 13.78
CA PRO A 98 -0.11 -8.35 12.90
C PRO A 98 -0.52 -9.62 12.12
N PRO A 99 -0.06 -9.77 10.88
CA PRO A 99 -0.41 -10.94 10.10
C PRO A 99 0.08 -12.19 10.83
N VAL A 100 -0.75 -13.23 10.86
CA VAL A 100 -0.34 -14.54 11.38
C VAL A 100 0.60 -15.16 10.34
N LEU A 101 1.87 -14.77 10.40
CA LEU A 101 2.91 -15.34 9.55
C LEU A 101 3.38 -16.66 10.16
N VAL A 102 3.58 -17.67 9.32
CA VAL A 102 4.50 -18.76 9.66
C VAL A 102 5.89 -18.14 9.54
N ASP A 103 6.32 -17.49 10.62
CA ASP A 103 7.48 -16.62 10.67
C ASP A 103 8.75 -17.45 10.49
N ARG A 104 9.16 -17.66 9.24
CA ARG A 104 10.53 -18.09 8.92
C ARG A 104 11.28 -16.84 8.50
N PRO A 105 12.28 -16.39 9.27
CA PRO A 105 13.10 -15.25 8.88
C PRO A 105 13.69 -15.50 7.48
N ALA A 106 13.91 -14.44 6.71
CA ALA A 106 14.42 -14.55 5.33
C ALA A 106 15.74 -15.34 5.24
N THR A 107 16.52 -15.36 6.33
CA THR A 107 17.75 -16.14 6.53
C THR A 107 17.55 -17.66 6.53
N GLU A 108 16.35 -18.13 6.86
CA GLU A 108 15.98 -19.56 6.91
C GLU A 108 15.25 -20.02 5.65
N LEU A 109 14.94 -19.12 4.73
CA LEU A 109 14.31 -19.47 3.47
C LEU A 109 15.38 -19.97 2.49
N PRO A 110 15.10 -21.05 1.73
CA PRO A 110 16.05 -21.62 0.80
C PRO A 110 16.46 -20.59 -0.26
N VAL A 111 17.76 -20.41 -0.41
CA VAL A 111 18.33 -19.53 -1.43
C VAL A 111 18.14 -20.19 -2.80
N PRO A 112 17.62 -19.47 -3.82
CA PRO A 112 17.52 -20.03 -5.16
C PRO A 112 18.87 -20.49 -5.70
N ASP A 113 18.94 -21.64 -6.38
CA ASP A 113 20.15 -22.03 -7.08
C ASP A 113 20.37 -21.09 -8.26
N TYR A 114 21.38 -20.22 -8.17
CA TYR A 114 21.75 -19.27 -9.21
C TYR A 114 22.58 -19.91 -10.35
N GLY A 115 22.89 -21.20 -10.28
CA GLY A 115 23.67 -21.94 -11.28
C GLY A 115 25.18 -21.84 -11.07
N ALA A 116 25.63 -21.55 -9.86
CA ALA A 116 27.05 -21.39 -9.52
C ALA A 116 27.69 -22.67 -8.95
N GLY A 117 26.93 -23.78 -8.84
CA GLY A 117 27.40 -25.03 -8.23
C GLY A 117 27.53 -24.98 -6.70
N ARG A 118 27.22 -23.83 -6.08
CA ARG A 118 27.13 -23.63 -4.63
C ARG A 118 26.13 -22.51 -4.32
N GLU A 119 25.74 -22.40 -3.05
CA GLU A 119 24.98 -21.25 -2.58
C GLU A 119 25.82 -19.96 -2.68
N LEU A 120 25.16 -18.89 -3.14
CA LEU A 120 25.75 -17.56 -3.22
C LEU A 120 25.57 -16.81 -1.90
N THR A 121 26.64 -16.15 -1.46
CA THR A 121 26.60 -15.24 -0.31
C THR A 121 25.64 -14.07 -0.59
N LEU A 122 25.16 -13.42 0.47
CA LEU A 122 24.31 -12.24 0.33
C LEU A 122 24.98 -11.12 -0.51
N GLY A 123 26.29 -10.92 -0.35
CA GLY A 123 27.05 -9.95 -1.13
C GLY A 123 27.04 -10.26 -2.62
N GLU A 124 27.26 -11.53 -2.99
CA GLU A 124 27.20 -12.00 -4.38
C GLU A 124 25.79 -11.84 -4.97
N ARG A 125 24.74 -12.22 -4.22
CA ARG A 125 23.34 -12.05 -4.65
C ARG A 125 22.97 -10.59 -4.86
N ARG A 126 23.41 -9.69 -3.97
CA ARG A 126 23.24 -8.24 -4.13
C ARG A 126 23.99 -7.72 -5.37
N SER A 127 25.20 -8.18 -5.62
CA SER A 127 25.96 -7.81 -6.82
C SER A 127 25.22 -8.24 -8.10
N LEU A 128 24.73 -9.49 -8.12
CA LEU A 128 23.95 -10.04 -9.24
C LEU A 128 22.65 -9.26 -9.49
N ALA A 129 21.98 -8.81 -8.42
CA ALA A 129 20.73 -8.04 -8.51
C ALA A 129 20.89 -6.64 -9.13
N ARG A 130 22.09 -6.05 -9.09
CA ARG A 130 22.35 -4.74 -9.71
C ARG A 130 22.30 -4.79 -11.23
N ARG A 131 22.75 -5.90 -11.83
CA ARG A 131 22.79 -6.10 -13.29
C ARG A 131 22.46 -7.55 -13.66
N PRO A 132 21.21 -7.97 -13.47
CA PRO A 132 20.80 -9.33 -13.77
C PRO A 132 20.72 -9.57 -15.27
N ASN A 133 21.12 -10.77 -15.69
CA ASN A 133 20.78 -11.30 -17.01
C ASN A 133 19.39 -11.96 -16.92
N ARG A 134 18.81 -12.38 -18.07
CA ARG A 134 17.45 -12.93 -18.10
C ARG A 134 17.27 -14.15 -17.18
N ARG A 135 18.25 -15.06 -17.16
CA ARG A 135 18.22 -16.29 -16.34
C ARG A 135 18.34 -16.01 -14.86
N SER A 136 19.20 -15.06 -14.46
CA SER A 136 19.33 -14.68 -13.05
C SER A 136 18.16 -13.84 -12.57
N PHE A 137 17.52 -13.06 -13.44
CA PHE A 137 16.39 -12.19 -13.08
C PHE A 137 15.22 -12.98 -12.47
N ASP A 138 14.77 -14.04 -13.15
CA ASP A 138 13.62 -14.84 -12.67
C ASP A 138 13.94 -15.55 -11.34
N LYS A 139 15.20 -15.94 -11.15
CA LYS A 139 15.70 -16.50 -9.89
C LYS A 139 15.75 -15.45 -8.78
N LEU A 140 16.20 -14.23 -9.10
CA LEU A 140 16.28 -13.12 -8.15
C LEU A 140 14.89 -12.63 -7.69
N LEU A 141 13.86 -12.71 -8.54
CA LEU A 141 12.48 -12.48 -8.10
C LEU A 141 12.04 -13.46 -7.02
N SER A 142 12.70 -14.63 -6.94
CA SER A 142 12.43 -15.63 -5.92
C SER A 142 13.25 -15.46 -4.66
N ASP A 143 14.22 -14.54 -4.65
CA ASP A 143 15.15 -14.34 -3.53
C ASP A 143 14.38 -13.96 -2.25
N PRO A 144 14.66 -14.59 -1.10
CA PRO A 144 13.97 -14.28 0.13
C PRO A 144 14.42 -12.97 0.78
N HIS A 145 15.60 -12.46 0.44
CA HIS A 145 16.25 -11.40 1.21
C HIS A 145 15.81 -10.00 0.76
N PRO A 146 15.31 -9.14 1.66
CA PRO A 146 14.77 -7.81 1.31
C PRO A 146 15.79 -6.91 0.59
N LEU A 147 17.06 -6.91 1.03
CA LEU A 147 18.13 -6.15 0.35
C LEU A 147 18.38 -6.54 -1.12
N VAL A 148 18.15 -7.82 -1.49
CA VAL A 148 18.29 -8.26 -2.88
C VAL A 148 17.10 -7.73 -3.69
N ILE A 149 15.90 -7.86 -3.15
CA ILE A 149 14.67 -7.33 -3.74
C ILE A 149 14.73 -5.82 -3.91
N ARG A 150 15.22 -5.07 -2.91
CA ARG A 150 15.39 -3.61 -2.99
C ARG A 150 16.20 -3.19 -4.21
N LEU A 151 17.31 -3.88 -4.48
CA LEU A 151 18.15 -3.63 -5.66
C LEU A 151 17.42 -4.00 -6.95
N LEU A 152 16.67 -5.10 -6.94
CA LEU A 152 15.89 -5.53 -8.10
C LEU A 152 14.76 -4.54 -8.44
N LEU A 153 14.09 -3.95 -7.44
CA LEU A 153 13.04 -2.94 -7.61
C LEU A 153 13.54 -1.65 -8.29
N GLN A 154 14.84 -1.37 -8.22
CA GLN A 154 15.49 -0.24 -8.89
C GLN A 154 15.86 -0.56 -10.34
N ASN A 155 15.75 -1.82 -10.77
CA ASN A 155 16.08 -2.21 -12.12
C ASN A 155 15.11 -1.59 -13.15
N PRO A 156 15.60 -0.93 -14.21
CA PRO A 156 14.74 -0.35 -15.23
C PRO A 156 13.95 -1.40 -16.03
N LYS A 157 14.46 -2.63 -16.13
CA LYS A 157 13.80 -3.74 -16.85
C LYS A 157 12.70 -4.43 -16.04
N MET A 158 12.59 -4.16 -14.75
CA MET A 158 11.51 -4.71 -13.94
C MET A 158 10.18 -4.14 -14.41
N VAL A 159 9.18 -4.99 -14.54
CA VAL A 159 7.82 -4.62 -14.96
C VAL A 159 6.81 -4.82 -13.84
N GLU A 160 5.62 -4.23 -14.00
CA GLU A 160 4.55 -4.30 -13.01
C GLU A 160 4.13 -5.76 -12.69
N ASP A 161 4.08 -6.63 -13.70
CA ASP A 161 3.76 -8.05 -13.50
C ASP A 161 4.78 -8.79 -12.63
N ASP A 162 6.07 -8.41 -12.68
CA ASP A 162 7.10 -8.98 -11.81
C ASP A 162 6.83 -8.63 -10.35
N VAL A 163 6.46 -7.37 -10.09
CA VAL A 163 6.19 -6.85 -8.75
C VAL A 163 4.91 -7.46 -8.19
N VAL A 164 3.86 -7.57 -9.02
CA VAL A 164 2.62 -8.25 -8.62
C VAL A 164 2.89 -9.70 -8.26
N ARG A 165 3.67 -10.43 -9.06
CA ARG A 165 4.08 -11.82 -8.75
C ARG A 165 4.91 -11.91 -7.46
N LEU A 166 5.83 -10.98 -7.25
CA LEU A 166 6.66 -10.91 -6.06
C LEU A 166 5.80 -10.72 -4.80
N VAL A 167 4.86 -9.79 -4.84
CA VAL A 167 3.96 -9.49 -3.71
C VAL A 167 2.94 -10.60 -3.50
N ALA A 168 2.36 -11.19 -4.54
CA ALA A 168 1.34 -12.23 -4.42
C ALA A 168 1.87 -13.59 -3.93
N ARG A 169 3.20 -13.72 -3.77
CA ARG A 169 3.85 -14.98 -3.45
C ARG A 169 3.45 -15.50 -2.06
N ARG A 170 3.31 -16.82 -1.97
CA ARG A 170 3.01 -17.55 -0.73
C ARG A 170 4.12 -18.59 -0.43
N PRO A 171 4.56 -18.76 0.83
CA PRO A 171 4.17 -17.96 1.99
C PRO A 171 4.59 -16.49 1.85
N ALA A 172 3.82 -15.60 2.47
CA ALA A 172 4.04 -14.17 2.41
C ALA A 172 5.36 -13.79 3.09
N ARG A 173 6.05 -12.79 2.54
CA ARG A 173 7.32 -12.28 3.06
C ARG A 173 7.13 -10.82 3.43
N ALA A 174 6.80 -10.55 4.70
CA ALA A 174 6.46 -9.19 5.14
C ALA A 174 7.59 -8.18 4.86
N GLU A 175 8.85 -8.58 5.04
CA GLU A 175 10.00 -7.74 4.70
C GLU A 175 10.06 -7.38 3.21
N VAL A 176 9.76 -8.33 2.32
CA VAL A 176 9.71 -8.08 0.86
C VAL A 176 8.56 -7.14 0.51
N ILE A 177 7.39 -7.33 1.14
CA ILE A 177 6.23 -6.45 0.96
C ILE A 177 6.57 -5.03 1.43
N ALA A 178 7.29 -4.90 2.56
CA ALA A 178 7.77 -3.62 3.06
C ALA A 178 8.75 -2.94 2.07
N GLU A 179 9.66 -3.68 1.44
CA GLU A 179 10.54 -3.12 0.40
C GLU A 179 9.76 -2.59 -0.82
N VAL A 180 8.71 -3.30 -1.24
CA VAL A 180 7.83 -2.85 -2.33
C VAL A 180 7.05 -1.61 -1.90
N ALA A 181 6.54 -1.59 -0.66
CA ALA A 181 5.80 -0.48 -0.08
C ALA A 181 6.62 0.81 0.02
N GLN A 182 7.93 0.69 0.22
CA GLN A 182 8.86 1.82 0.24
C GLN A 182 9.15 2.42 -1.15
N SER A 183 8.77 1.74 -2.23
CA SER A 183 9.01 2.22 -3.59
C SER A 183 7.79 2.95 -4.18
N LEU A 184 7.81 4.30 -4.15
CA LEU A 184 6.74 5.12 -4.75
C LEU A 184 6.49 4.80 -6.24
N ARG A 185 7.54 4.42 -6.98
CA ARG A 185 7.44 3.95 -8.38
C ARG A 185 6.43 2.79 -8.51
N TRP A 186 6.46 1.86 -7.57
CA TRP A 186 5.62 0.66 -7.60
C TRP A 186 4.31 0.86 -6.85
N LEU A 187 4.34 1.55 -5.72
CA LEU A 187 3.14 1.80 -4.92
C LEU A 187 2.14 2.74 -5.63
N SER A 188 2.61 3.59 -6.56
CA SER A 188 1.73 4.36 -7.46
C SER A 188 0.93 3.51 -8.45
N ARG A 189 1.27 2.23 -8.65
CA ARG A 189 0.54 1.30 -9.53
C ARG A 189 -0.62 0.62 -8.80
N SER A 190 -1.82 0.69 -9.37
CA SER A 190 -3.03 0.14 -8.72
C SER A 190 -2.97 -1.37 -8.54
N ARG A 191 -2.44 -2.14 -9.51
CA ARG A 191 -2.35 -3.60 -9.39
C ARG A 191 -1.38 -4.01 -8.30
N VAL A 192 -0.29 -3.26 -8.09
CA VAL A 192 0.65 -3.50 -6.99
C VAL A 192 -0.01 -3.23 -5.65
N ARG A 193 -0.71 -2.10 -5.49
CA ARG A 193 -1.48 -1.81 -4.25
C ARG A 193 -2.49 -2.91 -3.95
N LEU A 194 -3.26 -3.33 -4.95
CA LEU A 194 -4.25 -4.40 -4.79
C LEU A 194 -3.59 -5.72 -4.38
N ALA A 195 -2.47 -6.09 -5.02
CA ALA A 195 -1.72 -7.30 -4.67
C ALA A 195 -1.24 -7.27 -3.21
N ILE A 196 -0.80 -6.10 -2.72
CA ILE A 196 -0.44 -5.92 -1.30
C ILE A 196 -1.68 -6.11 -0.43
N VAL A 197 -2.78 -5.44 -0.73
CA VAL A 197 -4.02 -5.53 0.08
C VAL A 197 -4.57 -6.96 0.14
N LEU A 198 -4.51 -7.71 -0.96
CA LEU A 198 -4.99 -9.10 -1.03
C LEU A 198 -4.02 -10.13 -0.45
N ASN A 199 -2.76 -9.76 -0.18
CA ASN A 199 -1.83 -10.69 0.44
C ASN A 199 -2.15 -10.81 1.95
N PRO A 200 -2.48 -12.01 2.46
CA PRO A 200 -2.84 -12.21 3.86
C PRO A 200 -1.70 -11.94 4.84
N GLY A 201 -0.44 -12.00 4.36
CA GLY A 201 0.74 -11.66 5.15
C GLY A 201 1.24 -10.23 4.99
N SER A 202 0.47 -9.36 4.33
CA SER A 202 0.77 -7.93 4.34
C SER A 202 0.57 -7.35 5.73
N PRO A 203 1.55 -6.59 6.26
CA PRO A 203 1.37 -5.83 7.49
C PRO A 203 0.14 -4.90 7.38
N PRO A 204 -0.78 -4.89 8.36
CA PRO A 204 -1.94 -4.01 8.34
C PRO A 204 -1.59 -2.53 8.20
N GLU A 205 -0.45 -2.11 8.73
CA GLU A 205 0.05 -0.74 8.66
C GLU A 205 0.32 -0.31 7.20
N ILE A 206 0.63 -1.28 6.34
CA ILE A 206 0.80 -1.08 4.89
C ILE A 206 -0.54 -1.23 4.16
N ALA A 207 -1.34 -2.24 4.50
CA ALA A 207 -2.56 -2.56 3.76
C ALA A 207 -3.72 -1.58 4.03
N MET A 208 -3.90 -1.14 5.28
CA MET A 208 -5.03 -0.29 5.69
C MET A 208 -5.06 1.06 4.97
N PRO A 209 -3.94 1.81 4.87
CA PRO A 209 -3.97 3.10 4.18
C PRO A 209 -4.24 2.98 2.68
N LEU A 210 -4.07 1.80 2.07
CA LEU A 210 -4.30 1.58 0.65
C LEU A 210 -5.78 1.29 0.32
N LEU A 211 -6.60 0.86 1.30
CA LEU A 211 -8.02 0.55 1.07
C LEU A 211 -8.82 1.74 0.54
N PRO A 212 -8.71 2.97 1.08
CA PRO A 212 -9.49 4.10 0.60
C PRO A 212 -9.18 4.51 -0.85
N VAL A 213 -8.07 4.05 -1.44
CA VAL A 213 -7.73 4.36 -2.84
C VAL A 213 -8.06 3.24 -3.82
N CYS A 214 -8.48 2.07 -3.33
CA CYS A 214 -8.97 0.95 -4.14
C CYS A 214 -10.27 1.33 -4.87
N LYS A 215 -10.50 0.78 -6.06
CA LYS A 215 -11.77 0.91 -6.81
C LYS A 215 -12.87 0.11 -6.13
N ARG A 216 -14.13 0.37 -6.49
CA ARG A 216 -15.27 -0.38 -5.95
C ARG A 216 -15.16 -1.88 -6.23
N THR A 217 -14.75 -2.25 -7.46
CA THR A 217 -14.51 -3.65 -7.85
C THR A 217 -13.40 -4.30 -7.02
N GLU A 218 -12.33 -3.55 -6.77
CA GLU A 218 -11.19 -3.99 -5.95
C GLU A 218 -11.60 -4.19 -4.48
N LEU A 219 -12.40 -3.27 -3.91
CA LEU A 219 -12.94 -3.43 -2.55
C LEU A 219 -13.84 -4.66 -2.43
N LYS A 220 -14.66 -4.97 -3.45
CA LYS A 220 -15.47 -6.21 -3.48
C LYS A 220 -14.57 -7.45 -3.45
N GLU A 221 -13.45 -7.42 -4.17
CA GLU A 221 -12.46 -8.50 -4.16
C GLU A 221 -11.87 -8.70 -2.76
N VAL A 222 -11.51 -7.61 -2.08
CA VAL A 222 -11.01 -7.66 -0.69
C VAL A 222 -12.04 -8.27 0.26
N VAL A 223 -13.31 -7.86 0.18
CA VAL A 223 -14.37 -8.42 1.02
C VAL A 223 -14.52 -9.94 0.82
N ARG A 224 -14.36 -10.42 -0.42
CA ARG A 224 -14.44 -11.84 -0.78
C ARG A 224 -13.18 -12.64 -0.41
N ALA A 225 -12.04 -11.99 -0.14
CA ALA A 225 -10.78 -12.65 0.15
C ALA A 225 -10.73 -13.23 1.58
N THR A 226 -11.24 -14.44 1.78
CA THR A 226 -11.38 -15.09 3.10
C THR A 226 -10.07 -15.27 3.86
N GLU A 227 -8.95 -15.35 3.14
CA GLU A 227 -7.60 -15.44 3.71
C GLU A 227 -7.12 -14.12 4.35
N SER A 228 -7.69 -12.99 3.95
CA SER A 228 -7.33 -11.67 4.47
C SER A 228 -7.88 -11.42 5.88
N SER A 229 -7.18 -10.57 6.65
CA SER A 229 -7.59 -10.17 7.99
C SER A 229 -9.04 -9.68 8.04
N MET A 230 -9.78 -10.10 9.08
CA MET A 230 -11.18 -9.69 9.30
C MET A 230 -11.31 -8.17 9.38
N VAL A 231 -10.35 -7.48 10.00
CA VAL A 231 -10.37 -6.01 10.11
C VAL A 231 -10.28 -5.36 8.72
N LEU A 232 -9.45 -5.91 7.84
CA LEU A 232 -9.28 -5.39 6.47
C LEU A 232 -10.57 -5.55 5.67
N ARG A 233 -11.20 -6.74 5.75
CA ARG A 233 -12.48 -7.03 5.10
C ARG A 233 -13.63 -6.17 5.62
N ALA A 234 -13.74 -6.01 6.94
CA ALA A 234 -14.75 -5.15 7.56
C ALA A 234 -14.58 -3.69 7.10
N THR A 235 -13.34 -3.18 7.07
CA THR A 235 -13.05 -1.82 6.60
C THR A 235 -13.36 -1.64 5.13
N ALA A 236 -13.05 -2.64 4.29
CA ALA A 236 -13.41 -2.63 2.88
C ALA A 236 -14.94 -2.61 2.66
N LEU A 237 -15.69 -3.34 3.49
CA LEU A 237 -17.15 -3.34 3.47
C LEU A 237 -17.73 -1.95 3.85
N GLU A 238 -17.24 -1.34 4.94
CA GLU A 238 -17.64 0.01 5.33
C GLU A 238 -17.39 1.04 4.21
N LEU A 239 -16.25 0.95 3.51
CA LEU A 239 -15.93 1.82 2.38
C LEU A 239 -16.83 1.55 1.16
N LEU A 240 -17.25 0.31 0.93
CA LEU A 240 -18.19 -0.03 -0.15
C LEU A 240 -19.57 0.55 0.08
N GLU A 241 -20.06 0.51 1.32
CA GLU A 241 -21.38 1.05 1.70
C GLU A 241 -21.46 2.56 1.51
N ARG A 242 -20.34 3.27 1.76
CA ARG A 242 -20.26 4.73 1.64
C ARG A 242 -20.10 5.22 0.21
N ARG A 243 -19.72 4.34 -0.72
CA ARG A 243 -19.52 4.70 -2.13
C ARG A 243 -20.77 4.39 -2.95
N PRO A 244 -21.29 5.35 -3.73
CA PRO A 244 -22.45 5.10 -4.58
C PRO A 244 -22.21 3.92 -5.53
N PRO A 245 -23.23 3.07 -5.79
CA PRO A 245 -23.13 1.98 -6.72
C PRO A 245 -22.93 2.51 -8.15
N ILE A 246 -22.05 1.87 -8.91
CA ILE A 246 -21.85 2.20 -10.32
C ILE A 246 -22.93 1.46 -11.11
N LYS A 247 -23.90 2.21 -11.67
CA LYS A 247 -24.94 1.65 -12.53
C LYS A 247 -24.29 0.86 -13.70
N GLY A 248 -24.65 -0.41 -13.84
CA GLY A 248 -24.13 -1.31 -14.89
C GLY A 248 -23.17 -2.39 -14.37
N VAL A 249 -22.24 -2.06 -13.48
CA VAL A 249 -21.30 -3.04 -12.88
C VAL A 249 -21.98 -3.83 -11.77
N ASP A 250 -22.76 -3.16 -10.91
CA ASP A 250 -23.40 -3.81 -9.76
C ASP A 250 -24.64 -4.63 -10.16
N ARG A 251 -25.23 -4.39 -11.34
CA ARG A 251 -26.35 -5.20 -11.87
C ARG A 251 -25.92 -6.60 -12.30
N ALA A 252 -24.69 -6.76 -12.80
CA ALA A 252 -24.16 -8.07 -13.19
C ALA A 252 -23.91 -8.97 -11.96
N ASP A 253 -23.42 -8.38 -10.86
CA ASP A 253 -23.23 -9.10 -9.59
C ASP A 253 -24.56 -9.55 -8.96
N ALA A 254 -25.64 -8.77 -9.09
CA ALA A 254 -26.96 -9.11 -8.53
C ALA A 254 -27.72 -10.19 -9.30
N VAL A 255 -27.28 -10.52 -10.53
CA VAL A 255 -27.87 -11.57 -11.37
C VAL A 255 -27.11 -12.90 -11.20
N LEU A 256 -25.94 -12.87 -10.57
CA LEU A 256 -25.04 -14.01 -10.37
C LEU A 256 -24.94 -14.47 -8.90
N GLN A 257 -25.72 -13.86 -8.00
CA GLN A 257 -25.92 -14.29 -6.61
C GLN A 257 -27.28 -14.97 -6.48
#